data_AF-A0A7X1KHZ1-F1
#
_entry.id   AF-A0A7X1KHZ1-F1
#
_cell.length_a   1.000
_cell.length_b   1.000
_cell.length_c   1.000
_cell.angle_alpha   90.00
_cell.angle_beta   90.00
_cell.angle_gamma   90.00
#
_symmetry.space_group_name_H-M   'P 1'
#
loop_
_entity.id
_entity.type
_entity.pdbx_description
1 polymer ?
#
loop_
_entity_poly.entity_id
_entity_poly.type
_entity_poly.pdbx_seq_one_letter_code
_entity_poly.pdbx_strand_id
1 'polypeptide(L)'
;MITLEHAKQMAKRLRTALASHDPSISHATALESVARQLGYKDWNTAAAALPQEQPQGISFDKAIPILRMFDEAKAREFYLDFLGFAVEFEHRFEADLPLYLGISRNGLQLHLSEHHGDASPGATIFVPMHNIEQLRDELQAKRYGYGRPDIVEEDWGKTLEVYDPFGNRIRFCQG
;
A
#
# COMPACT_ATOMS: atom_id res chain seq x y z
N MET A 1 -6.49 9.80 -27.40
CA MET A 1 -5.33 8.91 -27.17
C MET A 1 -5.85 7.68 -26.45
N ILE A 2 -5.52 6.46 -26.88
CA ILE A 2 -5.98 5.24 -26.22
C ILE A 2 -5.17 5.05 -24.94
N THR A 3 -5.85 4.78 -23.81
CA THR A 3 -5.23 4.55 -22.51
C THR A 3 -5.01 3.05 -22.28
N LEU A 4 -4.16 2.70 -21.32
CA LEU A 4 -3.94 1.29 -20.94
C LEU A 4 -5.25 0.61 -20.53
N GLU A 5 -6.08 1.32 -19.76
CA GLU A 5 -7.36 0.80 -19.28
C GLU A 5 -8.35 0.61 -20.45
N HIS A 6 -8.43 1.57 -21.38
CA HIS A 6 -9.20 1.39 -22.61
C HIS A 6 -8.73 0.17 -23.41
N ALA A 7 -7.42 -0.04 -23.56
CA ALA A 7 -6.89 -1.21 -24.27
C ALA A 7 -7.22 -2.54 -23.57
N LYS A 8 -7.18 -2.60 -22.23
CA LYS A 8 -7.65 -3.78 -21.46
C LYS A 8 -9.14 -4.02 -21.66
N GLN A 9 -9.95 -2.95 -21.66
CA GLN A 9 -11.39 -3.06 -21.92
C GLN A 9 -11.69 -3.54 -23.35
N MET A 10 -10.92 -3.09 -24.34
CA MET A 10 -10.99 -3.60 -25.71
C MET A 10 -10.69 -5.11 -25.74
N ALA A 11 -9.65 -5.58 -25.05
CA ALA A 11 -9.29 -6.99 -25.01
C ALA A 11 -10.38 -7.84 -24.33
N LYS A 12 -10.97 -7.32 -23.24
CA LYS A 12 -12.11 -7.96 -22.57
C LYS A 12 -13.31 -8.09 -23.51
N ARG A 13 -13.68 -7.01 -24.21
CA ARG A 13 -14.80 -7.01 -25.19
C ARG A 13 -14.52 -7.96 -26.36
N LEU A 14 -13.31 -7.95 -26.88
CA LEU A 14 -12.87 -8.83 -27.97
C LEU A 14 -12.98 -10.30 -27.56
N ARG A 15 -12.49 -10.66 -26.38
CA ARG A 15 -12.61 -12.02 -25.83
C ARG A 15 -14.08 -12.43 -25.72
N THR A 16 -14.93 -11.58 -25.14
CA THR A 16 -16.36 -11.89 -24.99
C THR A 16 -17.04 -12.11 -26.34
N ALA A 17 -16.72 -11.30 -27.34
CA ALA A 17 -17.28 -11.45 -28.68
C ALA A 17 -16.84 -12.78 -29.33
N LEU A 18 -15.56 -13.13 -29.21
CA LEU A 18 -14.99 -14.32 -29.83
C LEU A 18 -15.33 -15.62 -29.09
N ALA A 19 -15.64 -15.56 -27.79
CA ALA A 19 -16.03 -16.74 -27.01
C ALA A 19 -17.26 -17.47 -27.56
N SER A 20 -18.12 -16.77 -28.32
CA SER A 20 -19.28 -17.37 -28.99
C SER A 20 -18.90 -18.29 -30.17
N HIS A 21 -17.72 -18.07 -30.77
CA HIS A 21 -17.23 -18.82 -31.93
C HIS A 21 -16.07 -19.77 -31.56
N ASP A 22 -15.22 -19.35 -30.61
CA ASP A 22 -14.12 -20.13 -30.07
C ASP A 22 -14.03 -19.92 -28.54
N PRO A 23 -14.59 -20.85 -27.74
CA PRO A 23 -14.54 -20.78 -26.29
C PRO A 23 -13.13 -20.88 -25.70
N SER A 24 -12.14 -21.33 -26.48
CA SER A 24 -10.77 -21.55 -26.02
C SER A 24 -9.90 -20.29 -26.02
N ILE A 25 -10.40 -19.18 -26.56
CA ILE A 25 -9.63 -17.95 -26.66
C ILE A 25 -9.26 -17.39 -25.28
N SER A 26 -7.95 -17.35 -25.01
CA SER A 26 -7.42 -16.85 -23.76
C SER A 26 -7.47 -15.32 -23.67
N HIS A 27 -7.51 -14.78 -22.45
CA HIS A 27 -7.40 -13.33 -22.25
C HIS A 27 -6.06 -12.78 -22.76
N ALA A 28 -4.97 -13.54 -22.61
CA ALA A 28 -3.67 -13.17 -23.14
C ALA A 28 -3.69 -13.02 -24.67
N THR A 29 -4.34 -13.96 -25.38
CA THR A 29 -4.51 -13.88 -26.83
C THR A 29 -5.28 -12.63 -27.25
N ALA A 30 -6.34 -12.27 -26.52
CA ALA A 30 -7.10 -11.06 -26.80
C ALA A 30 -6.28 -9.78 -26.56
N LEU A 31 -5.43 -9.75 -25.52
CA LEU A 31 -4.51 -8.64 -25.26
C LEU A 31 -3.48 -8.50 -26.39
N GLU A 32 -2.90 -9.60 -26.86
CA GLU A 32 -1.96 -9.61 -27.99
C GLU A 32 -2.61 -9.11 -29.29
N SER A 33 -3.85 -9.52 -29.57
CA SER A 33 -4.61 -9.04 -30.73
C SER A 33 -4.87 -7.53 -30.66
N VAL A 34 -5.24 -7.01 -29.48
CA VAL A 34 -5.43 -5.57 -29.27
C VAL A 34 -4.12 -4.82 -29.43
N ALA A 35 -3.01 -5.30 -28.86
CA ALA A 35 -1.69 -4.67 -28.98
C ALA A 35 -1.28 -4.48 -30.46
N ARG A 36 -1.46 -5.53 -31.28
CA ARG A 36 -1.17 -5.48 -32.71
C ARG A 36 -2.08 -4.54 -33.48
N GLN A 37 -3.38 -4.49 -33.15
CA GLN A 37 -4.32 -3.54 -33.76
C GLN A 37 -3.94 -2.08 -33.47
N LEU A 38 -3.36 -1.83 -32.29
CA LEU A 38 -2.87 -0.52 -31.88
C LEU A 38 -1.48 -0.19 -32.46
N GLY A 39 -0.89 -1.09 -33.26
CA GLY A 39 0.42 -0.90 -33.90
C GLY A 39 1.63 -1.27 -33.05
N TYR A 40 1.42 -1.91 -31.89
CA TYR A 40 2.51 -2.40 -31.04
C TYR A 40 2.87 -3.85 -31.40
N LYS A 41 4.12 -4.23 -31.10
CA LYS A 41 4.64 -5.58 -31.37
C LYS A 41 3.92 -6.67 -30.56
N ASP A 42 3.71 -6.38 -29.28
CA ASP A 42 3.15 -7.28 -28.28
C ASP A 42 2.49 -6.47 -27.14
N TRP A 43 1.76 -7.16 -26.27
CA TRP A 43 1.06 -6.51 -25.16
C TRP A 43 2.01 -5.83 -24.18
N ASN A 44 3.20 -6.36 -23.93
CA ASN A 44 4.17 -5.75 -23.03
C ASN A 44 4.64 -4.38 -23.53
N THR A 45 4.92 -4.28 -24.84
CA THR A 45 5.29 -3.02 -25.50
C THR A 45 4.15 -2.01 -25.44
N ALA A 46 2.92 -2.45 -25.72
CA ALA A 46 1.73 -1.59 -25.60
C ALA A 46 1.53 -1.13 -24.16
N ALA A 47 1.64 -2.02 -23.17
CA ALA A 47 1.40 -1.72 -21.78
C ALA A 47 2.41 -0.72 -21.20
N ALA A 48 3.66 -0.72 -21.68
CA ALA A 48 4.67 0.23 -21.30
C ALA A 48 4.50 1.60 -21.99
N ALA A 49 3.95 1.63 -23.20
CA ALA A 49 3.84 2.86 -24.01
C ALA A 49 2.49 3.59 -23.86
N LEU A 50 1.41 2.88 -23.53
CA LEU A 50 0.08 3.47 -23.40
C LEU A 50 -0.02 4.27 -22.10
N PRO A 51 -0.57 5.50 -22.14
CA PRO A 51 -0.77 6.29 -20.93
C PRO A 51 -1.75 5.59 -19.99
N GLN A 52 -1.45 5.64 -18.69
CA GLN A 52 -2.45 5.35 -17.66
C GLN A 52 -3.55 6.42 -17.75
N GLU A 53 -4.79 5.99 -17.54
CA GLU A 53 -5.91 6.92 -17.50
C GLU A 53 -5.80 7.73 -16.22
N GLN A 54 -5.47 9.01 -16.34
CA GLN A 54 -5.51 9.91 -15.20
C GLN A 54 -6.98 10.25 -14.92
N PRO A 55 -7.42 10.19 -13.65
CA PRO A 55 -8.79 10.52 -13.28
C PRO A 55 -9.19 11.91 -13.81
N GLN A 56 -10.35 12.00 -14.45
CA GLN A 56 -10.90 13.26 -14.92
C GLN A 56 -11.50 14.01 -13.72
N GLY A 57 -10.74 14.95 -13.17
CA GLY A 57 -11.14 15.77 -12.02
C GLY A 57 -10.28 15.51 -10.78
N ILE A 58 -10.71 16.08 -9.65
CA ILE A 58 -10.00 15.89 -8.38
C ILE A 58 -10.10 14.43 -7.96
N SER A 59 -8.95 13.83 -7.69
CA SER A 59 -8.82 12.49 -7.11
C SER A 59 -7.69 12.52 -6.09
N PHE A 60 -7.77 11.64 -5.11
CA PHE A 60 -6.77 11.49 -4.08
C PHE A 60 -6.35 10.02 -4.04
N ASP A 61 -5.08 9.76 -3.75
CA ASP A 61 -4.59 8.40 -3.50
C ASP A 61 -5.04 7.96 -2.10
N LYS A 62 -4.09 7.83 -1.16
CA LYS A 62 -4.37 7.63 0.26
C LYS A 62 -3.72 8.76 1.06
N ALA A 63 -4.35 9.16 2.16
CA ALA A 63 -3.71 10.06 3.10
C ALA A 63 -2.48 9.40 3.73
N ILE A 64 -1.46 10.20 4.02
CA ILE A 64 -0.26 9.79 4.76
C ILE A 64 -0.39 10.34 6.18
N PRO A 65 -0.65 9.50 7.19
CA PRO A 65 -0.69 9.95 8.57
C PRO A 65 0.68 10.45 9.04
N ILE A 66 0.68 11.55 9.77
CA ILE A 66 1.84 12.01 10.56
C ILE A 66 1.59 11.62 12.01
N LEU A 67 2.47 10.80 12.57
CA LEU A 67 2.39 10.33 13.96
C LEU A 67 3.42 11.04 14.82
N ARG A 68 3.02 11.39 16.04
CA ARG A 68 3.97 11.93 17.03
C ARG A 68 4.85 10.83 17.57
N MET A 69 6.16 11.07 17.55
CA MET A 69 7.17 10.32 18.29
C MET A 69 7.97 11.23 19.23
N PHE A 70 8.49 10.66 20.31
CA PHE A 70 9.24 11.42 21.32
C PHE A 70 10.64 10.88 21.58
N ASP A 71 10.97 9.75 20.95
CA ASP A 71 12.26 9.08 21.07
C ASP A 71 12.54 8.35 19.75
N GLU A 72 13.51 8.86 19.01
CA GLU A 72 13.92 8.31 17.72
C GLU A 72 14.35 6.83 17.79
N ALA A 73 15.07 6.42 18.83
CA ALA A 73 15.55 5.05 18.96
C ALA A 73 14.37 4.08 19.14
N LYS A 74 13.41 4.44 19.99
CA LYS A 74 12.17 3.69 20.18
C LYS A 74 11.30 3.68 18.93
N ALA A 75 11.29 4.77 18.17
CA ALA A 75 10.58 4.83 16.91
C ALA A 75 11.17 3.84 15.91
N ARG A 76 12.50 3.80 15.75
CA ARG A 76 13.14 2.83 14.85
C ARG A 76 12.97 1.38 15.29
N GLU A 77 13.12 1.10 16.59
CA GLU A 77 12.86 -0.23 17.16
C GLU A 77 11.44 -0.73 16.81
N PHE A 78 10.43 0.11 17.01
CA PHE A 78 9.04 -0.29 16.78
C PHE A 78 8.68 -0.31 15.29
N TYR A 79 8.90 0.79 14.57
CA TYR A 79 8.41 0.93 13.20
C TYR A 79 9.28 0.20 12.18
N LEU A 80 10.61 0.21 12.33
CA LEU A 80 11.50 -0.44 11.39
C LEU A 80 11.73 -1.90 11.79
N ASP A 81 12.24 -2.16 13.00
CA ASP A 81 12.66 -3.52 13.36
C ASP A 81 11.44 -4.43 13.59
N PHE A 82 10.47 -3.99 14.41
CA PHE A 82 9.28 -4.77 14.70
C PHE A 82 8.27 -4.76 13.56
N LEU A 83 7.85 -3.59 13.06
CA LEU A 83 6.86 -3.50 11.99
C LEU A 83 7.43 -3.62 10.58
N GLY A 84 8.75 -3.71 10.40
CA GLY A 84 9.37 -4.02 9.11
C GLY A 84 9.26 -2.91 8.07
N PHE A 85 9.08 -1.65 8.48
CA PHE A 85 9.14 -0.52 7.56
C PHE A 85 10.58 -0.22 7.13
N ALA A 86 10.72 0.41 5.97
CA ALA A 86 11.96 0.97 5.48
C ALA A 86 11.90 2.50 5.55
N VAL A 87 13.06 3.13 5.76
CA VAL A 87 13.20 4.59 5.66
C VAL A 87 13.16 5.01 4.20
N GLU A 88 12.32 5.98 3.88
CA GLU A 88 12.29 6.64 2.58
C GLU A 88 13.12 7.93 2.59
N PHE A 89 12.97 8.73 3.65
CA PHE A 89 13.74 9.94 3.86
C PHE A 89 13.80 10.34 5.33
N GLU A 90 14.84 11.09 5.67
CA GLU A 90 15.00 11.72 6.98
C GLU A 90 15.20 13.22 6.79
N HIS A 91 14.59 14.03 7.64
CA HIS A 91 14.78 15.46 7.65
C HIS A 91 14.99 15.98 9.06
N ARG A 92 16.08 16.74 9.24
CA ARG A 92 16.36 17.56 10.41
C ARG A 92 16.80 18.93 9.94
N PHE A 93 16.50 19.96 10.71
CA PHE A 93 17.07 21.29 10.48
C PHE A 93 18.56 21.32 10.84
N GLU A 94 18.95 20.68 11.95
CA GLU A 94 20.34 20.47 12.38
C GLU A 94 20.47 19.12 13.12
N ALA A 95 21.70 18.65 13.34
CA ALA A 95 21.97 17.31 13.87
C ALA A 95 21.24 17.00 15.19
N ASP A 96 21.16 17.99 16.08
CA ASP A 96 20.56 17.85 17.42
C ASP A 96 19.09 18.35 17.50
N LEU A 97 18.49 18.70 16.36
CA LEU A 97 17.11 19.19 16.29
C LEU A 97 16.12 18.06 15.94
N PRO A 98 14.82 18.22 16.25
CA PRO A 98 13.80 17.20 16.03
C PRO A 98 13.82 16.58 14.63
N LEU A 99 13.59 15.25 14.57
CA LEU A 99 13.48 14.47 13.35
C LEU A 99 12.07 14.50 12.77
N TYR A 100 12.01 14.61 11.45
CA TYR A 100 10.90 14.17 10.62
C TYR A 100 11.36 12.97 9.78
N LEU A 101 10.62 11.87 9.84
CA LEU A 101 10.99 10.59 9.26
C LEU A 101 9.86 10.05 8.38
N GLY A 102 10.13 9.88 7.08
CA GLY A 102 9.23 9.20 6.15
C GLY A 102 9.57 7.71 6.06
N ILE A 103 8.57 6.85 6.27
CA ILE A 103 8.73 5.39 6.22
C ILE A 103 7.66 4.73 5.35
N SER A 104 8.02 3.61 4.72
CA SER A 104 7.04 2.82 3.96
C SER A 104 7.26 1.31 4.06
N ARG A 105 6.18 0.59 3.81
CA ARG A 105 6.14 -0.88 3.74
C ARG A 105 5.02 -1.32 2.81
N ASN A 106 5.36 -2.01 1.72
CA ASN A 106 4.39 -2.71 0.85
C ASN A 106 3.17 -1.85 0.45
N GLY A 107 3.38 -0.57 0.13
CA GLY A 107 2.31 0.37 -0.26
C GLY A 107 1.59 1.08 0.89
N LEU A 108 1.98 0.86 2.15
CA LEU A 108 1.62 1.68 3.30
C LEU A 108 2.74 2.69 3.58
N GLN A 109 2.39 3.97 3.69
CA GLN A 109 3.30 5.05 4.00
C GLN A 109 2.85 5.76 5.28
N LEU A 110 3.81 6.03 6.17
CA LEU A 110 3.61 6.76 7.43
C LEU A 110 4.72 7.79 7.57
N HIS A 111 4.41 8.94 8.14
CA HIS A 111 5.42 9.89 8.59
C HIS A 111 5.46 9.92 10.12
N LEU A 112 6.65 10.03 10.69
CA LEU A 112 6.88 10.17 12.12
C LEU A 112 7.55 11.52 12.37
N SER A 113 7.11 12.23 13.41
CA SER A 113 7.60 13.57 13.69
C SER A 113 7.85 13.79 15.17
N GLU A 114 9.05 14.25 15.50
CA GLU A 114 9.42 14.81 16.81
C GLU A 114 9.02 16.29 16.94
N HIS A 115 8.69 16.95 15.81
CA HIS A 115 8.40 18.38 15.81
C HIS A 115 7.16 18.73 16.64
N HIS A 116 7.31 19.75 17.47
CA HIS A 116 6.21 20.28 18.26
C HIS A 116 5.13 20.89 17.35
N GLY A 117 3.86 20.55 17.60
CA GLY A 117 2.70 21.10 16.87
C GLY A 117 2.35 20.39 15.56
N ASP A 118 3.17 19.46 15.09
CA ASP A 118 2.97 18.77 13.80
C ASP A 118 1.87 17.69 13.85
N ALA A 119 1.72 17.06 15.02
CA ALA A 119 0.67 16.08 15.31
C ALA A 119 0.44 15.99 16.85
N SER A 120 -0.49 15.15 17.27
CA SER A 120 -0.73 14.81 18.69
C SER A 120 -0.59 13.30 18.92
N PRO A 121 -0.14 12.84 20.10
CA PRO A 121 -0.18 11.42 20.45
C PRO A 121 -1.62 10.93 20.59
N GLY A 122 -1.84 9.62 20.44
CA GLY A 122 -3.17 9.02 20.61
C GLY A 122 -3.93 8.76 19.31
N ALA A 123 -3.28 8.88 18.15
CA ALA A 123 -3.95 8.63 16.87
C ALA A 123 -4.34 7.15 16.71
N THR A 124 -5.43 6.88 16.00
CA THR A 124 -5.74 5.53 15.48
C THR A 124 -5.71 5.57 13.97
N ILE A 125 -4.86 4.75 13.36
CA ILE A 125 -4.80 4.57 11.90
C ILE A 125 -5.56 3.30 11.55
N PHE A 126 -6.53 3.42 10.66
CA PHE A 126 -7.22 2.28 10.05
C PHE A 126 -6.49 1.90 8.75
N VAL A 127 -5.97 0.68 8.68
CA VAL A 127 -5.19 0.17 7.53
C VAL A 127 -5.94 -1.01 6.89
N PRO A 128 -6.67 -0.78 5.79
CA PRO A 128 -7.18 -1.87 4.97
C PRO A 128 -6.02 -2.64 4.34
N MET A 129 -6.01 -3.97 4.48
CA MET A 129 -4.94 -4.82 3.98
C MET A 129 -5.44 -6.20 3.50
N HIS A 130 -4.50 -6.96 2.93
CA HIS A 130 -4.68 -8.36 2.57
C HIS A 130 -3.56 -9.20 3.19
N ASN A 131 -3.84 -10.48 3.44
CA ASN A 131 -2.97 -11.46 4.11
C ASN A 131 -2.67 -11.12 5.58
N ILE A 132 -3.69 -10.77 6.36
CA ILE A 132 -3.54 -10.40 7.78
C ILE A 132 -2.92 -11.52 8.63
N GLU A 133 -3.20 -12.80 8.31
CA GLU A 133 -2.59 -13.95 8.99
C GLU A 133 -1.08 -14.00 8.81
N GLN A 134 -0.59 -13.68 7.60
CA GLN A 134 0.85 -13.63 7.33
C GLN A 134 1.53 -12.51 8.14
N LEU A 135 0.87 -11.36 8.27
CA LEU A 135 1.34 -10.29 9.14
C LEU A 135 1.39 -10.72 10.61
N ARG A 136 0.33 -11.38 11.11
CA ARG A 136 0.28 -11.92 12.48
C ARG A 136 1.46 -12.86 12.75
N ASP A 137 1.69 -13.84 11.87
CA ASP A 137 2.75 -14.84 12.04
C ASP A 137 4.14 -14.18 12.04
N GLU A 138 4.38 -13.20 11.15
CA GLU A 138 5.63 -12.44 11.12
C GLU A 138 5.86 -11.69 12.44
N LEU A 139 4.86 -10.95 12.93
CA LEU A 139 4.98 -10.15 14.15
C LEU A 139 5.17 -11.05 15.38
N GLN A 140 4.48 -12.19 15.45
CA GLN A 140 4.67 -13.17 16.52
C GLN A 140 6.09 -13.76 16.51
N ALA A 141 6.63 -14.09 15.34
CA ALA A 141 7.98 -14.64 15.20
C ALA A 141 9.08 -13.68 15.71
N LYS A 142 8.87 -12.37 15.58
CA LYS A 142 9.81 -11.34 16.06
C LYS A 142 9.90 -11.25 17.59
N ARG A 143 8.95 -11.83 18.32
CA ARG A 143 8.95 -11.87 19.79
C ARG A 143 9.21 -10.51 20.47
N TYR A 144 8.69 -9.42 19.90
CA TYR A 144 8.84 -8.05 20.42
C TYR A 144 8.45 -7.88 21.90
N GLY A 145 9.33 -7.32 22.74
CA GLY A 145 9.14 -7.35 24.21
C GLY A 145 7.86 -6.66 24.71
N TYR A 146 7.38 -5.66 23.99
CA TYR A 146 6.25 -4.81 24.42
C TYR A 146 4.92 -5.13 23.72
N GLY A 147 4.86 -6.19 22.90
CA GLY A 147 3.64 -6.52 22.18
C GLY A 147 3.60 -7.94 21.61
N ARG A 148 2.42 -8.56 21.69
CA ARG A 148 2.08 -9.84 21.07
C ARG A 148 0.71 -9.68 20.38
N PRO A 149 0.64 -8.90 19.30
CA PRO A 149 -0.64 -8.66 18.63
C PRO A 149 -1.16 -9.97 18.05
N ASP A 150 -2.47 -10.14 18.09
CA ASP A 150 -3.14 -11.29 17.52
C ASP A 150 -4.39 -10.86 16.76
N ILE A 151 -4.90 -11.74 15.91
CA ILE A 151 -6.11 -11.46 15.13
C ILE A 151 -7.35 -11.63 16.01
N VAL A 152 -8.22 -10.62 15.98
CA VAL A 152 -9.58 -10.65 16.50
C VAL A 152 -10.54 -10.80 15.32
N GLU A 153 -11.42 -11.79 15.40
CA GLU A 153 -12.54 -11.96 14.46
C GLU A 153 -13.68 -11.03 14.88
N GLU A 154 -14.06 -10.11 14.00
CA GLU A 154 -15.15 -9.15 14.17
C GLU A 154 -16.30 -9.48 13.20
N ASP A 155 -17.51 -8.95 13.45
CA ASP A 155 -18.68 -9.18 12.58
C ASP A 155 -18.50 -8.72 11.12
N TRP A 156 -17.50 -7.86 10.87
CA TRP A 156 -17.22 -7.24 9.57
C TRP A 156 -15.86 -7.63 8.98
N GLY A 157 -15.11 -8.53 9.62
CA GLY A 157 -13.81 -8.99 9.15
C GLY A 157 -12.82 -9.25 10.27
N LYS A 158 -11.54 -9.31 9.94
CA LYS A 158 -10.43 -9.57 10.86
C LYS A 158 -9.72 -8.29 11.21
N THR A 159 -9.36 -8.14 12.48
CA THR A 159 -8.54 -7.02 12.95
C THR A 159 -7.30 -7.49 13.68
N LEU A 160 -6.20 -6.75 13.54
CA LEU A 160 -4.98 -6.90 14.33
C LEU A 160 -4.50 -5.51 14.72
N GLU A 161 -4.36 -5.25 16.02
CA GLU A 161 -3.94 -3.95 16.53
C GLU A 161 -2.53 -3.99 17.10
N VAL A 162 -1.72 -3.00 16.75
CA VAL A 162 -0.43 -2.72 17.37
C VAL A 162 -0.45 -1.33 17.99
N TYR A 163 0.23 -1.22 19.13
CA TYR A 163 0.31 -0.01 19.94
C TYR A 163 1.76 0.47 19.91
N ASP A 164 1.98 1.68 19.40
CA ASP A 164 3.32 2.24 19.35
C ASP A 164 3.75 2.76 20.75
N PRO A 165 5.04 3.04 20.95
CA PRO A 165 5.55 3.55 22.23
C PRO A 165 5.06 4.97 22.61
N PHE A 166 4.36 5.66 21.70
CA PHE A 166 3.99 7.08 21.82
C PHE A 166 2.48 7.28 21.96
N GLY A 167 1.73 6.20 22.16
CA GLY A 167 0.30 6.20 22.41
C GLY A 167 -0.56 6.11 21.15
N ASN A 168 0.03 5.98 19.97
CA ASN A 168 -0.69 5.75 18.72
C ASN A 168 -1.03 4.27 18.54
N ARG A 169 -2.04 4.01 17.72
CA ARG A 169 -2.52 2.67 17.38
C ARG A 169 -2.62 2.51 15.88
N ILE A 170 -2.12 1.39 15.37
CA ILE A 170 -2.34 0.97 13.99
C ILE A 170 -3.25 -0.25 14.02
N ARG A 171 -4.42 -0.12 13.39
CA ARG A 171 -5.41 -1.17 13.25
C ARG A 171 -5.39 -1.70 11.83
N PHE A 172 -4.83 -2.89 11.66
CA PHE A 172 -4.84 -3.62 10.41
C PHE A 172 -6.16 -4.37 10.25
N CYS A 173 -6.81 -4.22 9.09
CA CYS A 173 -8.17 -4.71 8.85
C CYS A 173 -8.25 -5.46 7.52
N GLN A 174 -8.86 -6.64 7.53
CA GLN A 174 -9.16 -7.43 6.33
C GLN A 174 -10.62 -7.91 6.39
N GLY A 175 -11.43 -7.47 5.41
CA GLY A 175 -12.80 -7.94 5.21
C GLY A 175 -12.87 -9.18 4.31
#